data_AF-A0A0L1IME0-F1
#
_entry.id   AF-A0A0L1IME0-F1
#
_cell.length_a   1.000
_cell.length_b   1.000
_cell.length_c   1.000
_cell.angle_alpha   90.00
_cell.angle_beta   90.00
_cell.angle_gamma   90.00
#
_symmetry.space_group_name_H-M   'P 1'
#
loop_
_entity.id
_entity.type
_entity.pdbx_description
1 polymer ?
#
loop_
_entity_poly.entity_id
_entity_poly.type
_entity_poly.pdbx_seq_one_letter_code
_entity_poly.pdbx_strand_id
1 'polypeptide(L)'
;MAAKPGSAKSSGKDSNKSKPLSSASKVSKKAVKRPPPKEVKSKARTESSQLKKTKKREYTEEELDLPKLNAITPVGVVKPKGKKKGKVFVDDQEGMATILAMVNAEKEGQIESKLQKARQLEEIREAKRKEAEARQAQKKNKFEETKAAIRQKRKRKGDSNEDTKTDTTAAHTNGSSSKSKGKRKSVSFA
;
A
#
# COMPACT_ATOMS: atom_id res chain seq x y z
N MET A 1 -31.17 27.57 -46.09
CA MET A 1 -32.54 28.11 -46.27
C MET A 1 -33.50 26.95 -46.53
N ALA A 2 -34.77 27.11 -46.14
CA ALA A 2 -35.98 26.26 -46.27
C ALA A 2 -36.09 25.26 -47.44
N ALA A 3 -37.01 24.27 -47.49
CA ALA A 3 -37.85 23.55 -46.51
C ALA A 3 -38.55 22.35 -47.24
N LYS A 4 -39.08 21.36 -46.51
CA LYS A 4 -40.00 20.28 -47.00
C LYS A 4 -41.43 20.85 -47.22
N PRO A 5 -42.43 20.16 -47.85
CA PRO A 5 -42.65 18.71 -48.08
C PRO A 5 -42.94 18.36 -49.58
N GLY A 6 -43.55 17.24 -50.01
CA GLY A 6 -44.26 16.17 -49.29
C GLY A 6 -44.61 14.88 -50.09
N SER A 7 -45.77 14.29 -49.78
CA SER A 7 -46.22 12.91 -50.10
C SER A 7 -47.42 12.80 -51.04
N ALA A 8 -47.51 11.72 -51.84
CA ALA A 8 -48.78 11.05 -52.18
C ALA A 8 -48.55 9.58 -52.64
N LYS A 9 -49.62 8.76 -52.64
CA LYS A 9 -49.59 7.27 -52.65
C LYS A 9 -50.63 6.71 -53.62
N SER A 10 -50.26 5.71 -54.43
CA SER A 10 -51.16 4.77 -55.14
C SER A 10 -50.34 3.75 -55.95
N SER A 11 -50.73 2.50 -56.24
CA SER A 11 -51.52 1.46 -55.59
C SER A 11 -51.83 0.38 -56.66
N GLY A 12 -51.17 -0.79 -56.55
CA GLY A 12 -51.71 -2.07 -57.04
C GLY A 12 -51.50 -2.45 -58.52
N LYS A 13 -52.01 -3.66 -58.82
CA LYS A 13 -52.16 -4.32 -60.15
C LYS A 13 -50.87 -4.98 -60.70
N ASP A 14 -50.87 -6.22 -61.24
CA ASP A 14 -51.92 -7.25 -61.30
C ASP A 14 -51.36 -8.68 -61.34
N SER A 15 -52.27 -9.66 -61.20
CA SER A 15 -52.00 -11.08 -61.43
C SER A 15 -51.86 -11.45 -62.92
N ASN A 16 -50.98 -12.41 -63.24
CA ASN A 16 -51.06 -13.24 -64.45
C ASN A 16 -50.47 -14.63 -64.14
N LYS A 17 -51.07 -15.81 -64.36
CA LYS A 17 -52.00 -16.39 -65.35
C LYS A 17 -51.31 -17.57 -66.08
N SER A 18 -51.20 -18.69 -65.35
CA SER A 18 -51.45 -20.08 -65.79
C SER A 18 -50.97 -20.65 -67.16
N LYS A 19 -50.19 -21.75 -67.07
CA LYS A 19 -50.25 -23.02 -67.89
C LYS A 19 -49.85 -22.91 -69.38
N PRO A 20 -49.64 -24.01 -70.14
CA PRO A 20 -49.72 -25.48 -69.85
C PRO A 20 -48.34 -26.21 -70.00
N LEU A 21 -48.04 -27.32 -69.31
CA LEU A 21 -48.46 -28.72 -69.56
C LEU A 21 -48.33 -29.23 -71.01
N SER A 22 -47.23 -29.94 -71.35
CA SER A 22 -47.22 -30.96 -72.41
C SER A 22 -46.05 -31.97 -72.29
N SER A 23 -46.40 -33.25 -72.26
CA SER A 23 -45.63 -34.47 -72.58
C SER A 23 -44.10 -34.52 -72.48
N ALA A 24 -43.67 -35.04 -71.33
CA ALA A 24 -42.52 -35.93 -71.11
C ALA A 24 -41.79 -36.55 -72.33
N SER A 25 -40.49 -36.23 -72.40
CA SER A 25 -39.36 -37.17 -72.24
C SER A 25 -39.43 -38.59 -72.82
N LYS A 26 -38.49 -38.92 -73.72
CA LYS A 26 -37.94 -40.29 -73.85
C LYS A 26 -36.41 -40.31 -73.87
N VAL A 27 -35.81 -40.14 -72.69
CA VAL A 27 -34.39 -40.46 -72.43
C VAL A 27 -34.24 -41.97 -72.30
N SER A 28 -33.25 -42.56 -72.98
CA SER A 28 -32.94 -43.98 -72.92
C SER A 28 -32.42 -44.37 -71.52
N LYS A 29 -33.21 -45.15 -70.77
CA LYS A 29 -32.85 -45.57 -69.41
C LYS A 29 -31.86 -46.75 -69.46
N LYS A 30 -30.57 -46.48 -69.20
CA LYS A 30 -29.63 -47.54 -68.80
C LYS A 30 -30.09 -48.15 -67.47
N ALA A 31 -30.06 -49.48 -67.38
CA ALA A 31 -30.62 -50.23 -66.27
C ALA A 31 -29.73 -50.14 -65.02
N VAL A 32 -30.08 -49.24 -64.10
CA VAL A 32 -29.50 -49.22 -62.74
C VAL A 32 -30.29 -50.20 -61.87
N LYS A 33 -29.61 -51.18 -61.25
CA LYS A 33 -30.21 -52.15 -60.33
C LYS A 33 -30.83 -51.41 -59.14
N ARG A 34 -32.17 -51.32 -59.10
CA ARG A 34 -32.91 -50.75 -57.96
C ARG A 34 -33.09 -51.83 -56.89
N PRO A 35 -32.99 -51.49 -55.59
CA PRO A 35 -33.32 -52.45 -54.52
C PRO A 35 -34.80 -52.86 -54.61
N PRO A 36 -35.17 -54.07 -54.14
CA PRO A 36 -36.55 -54.54 -54.18
C PRO A 36 -37.48 -53.61 -53.38
N PRO A 37 -38.73 -53.39 -53.84
CA PRO A 37 -39.68 -52.55 -53.13
C PRO A 37 -40.02 -53.18 -51.78
N LYS A 38 -39.78 -52.44 -50.69
CA LYS A 38 -40.25 -52.83 -49.35
C LYS A 38 -41.74 -52.52 -49.24
N GLU A 39 -42.53 -53.52 -48.92
CA GLU A 39 -43.96 -53.36 -48.65
C GLU A 39 -44.16 -52.53 -47.37
N VAL A 40 -44.55 -51.27 -47.53
CA VAL A 40 -44.88 -50.39 -46.40
C VAL A 40 -46.31 -50.70 -45.98
N LYS A 41 -46.49 -51.61 -45.03
CA LYS A 41 -47.81 -51.93 -44.46
C LYS A 41 -48.44 -50.65 -43.90
N SER A 42 -49.47 -50.14 -44.56
CA SER A 42 -50.16 -48.91 -44.20
C SER A 42 -50.76 -49.05 -42.81
N LYS A 43 -50.30 -48.22 -41.87
CA LYS A 43 -50.81 -48.21 -40.49
C LYS A 43 -52.23 -47.69 -40.45
N ALA A 44 -53.08 -48.36 -39.65
CA ALA A 44 -54.49 -48.02 -39.52
C ALA A 44 -54.68 -46.58 -39.00
N ARG A 45 -55.73 -45.89 -39.46
CA ARG A 45 -56.01 -44.47 -39.15
C ARG A 45 -56.31 -44.22 -37.66
N THR A 46 -56.53 -45.28 -36.88
CA THR A 46 -56.75 -45.28 -35.42
C THR A 46 -55.48 -45.53 -34.60
N GLU A 47 -54.31 -45.70 -35.23
CA GLU A 47 -53.04 -45.88 -34.53
C GLU A 47 -52.70 -44.66 -33.66
N SER A 48 -52.44 -44.87 -32.37
CA SER A 48 -52.30 -43.82 -31.35
C SER A 48 -51.15 -42.84 -31.59
N SER A 49 -50.21 -43.20 -32.47
CA SER A 49 -49.16 -42.29 -32.97
C SER A 49 -49.70 -41.16 -33.84
N GLN A 50 -50.71 -41.44 -34.68
CA GLN A 50 -51.31 -40.46 -35.60
C GLN A 50 -52.31 -39.51 -34.90
N LEU A 51 -52.83 -39.91 -33.73
CA LEU A 51 -53.76 -39.13 -32.92
C LEU A 51 -53.06 -38.10 -32.01
N LYS A 52 -51.73 -38.16 -31.87
CA LYS A 52 -50.94 -37.22 -31.08
C LYS A 52 -50.76 -35.91 -31.85
N LYS A 53 -51.50 -34.87 -31.44
CA LYS A 53 -51.31 -33.49 -31.90
C LYS A 53 -49.84 -33.10 -31.68
N THR A 54 -49.15 -32.69 -32.73
CA THR A 54 -47.77 -32.19 -32.63
C THR A 54 -47.74 -30.94 -31.75
N LYS A 55 -46.79 -30.88 -30.80
CA LYS A 55 -46.59 -29.67 -30.00
C LYS A 55 -46.29 -28.49 -30.93
N LYS A 56 -46.94 -27.35 -30.68
CA LYS A 56 -46.61 -26.10 -31.37
C LYS A 56 -45.19 -25.70 -30.96
N ARG A 57 -44.45 -25.03 -31.85
CA ARG A 57 -43.16 -24.44 -31.46
C ARG A 57 -43.45 -23.26 -30.53
N GLU A 58 -42.82 -23.29 -29.37
CA GLU A 58 -42.74 -22.17 -28.45
C GLU A 58 -41.49 -21.38 -28.84
N TYR A 59 -41.67 -20.16 -29.32
CA TYR A 59 -40.56 -19.27 -29.64
C TYR A 59 -39.99 -18.69 -28.35
N THR A 60 -38.66 -18.61 -28.26
CA THR A 60 -38.02 -17.94 -27.12
C THR A 60 -38.10 -16.42 -27.27
N GLU A 61 -37.99 -15.69 -26.15
CA GLU A 61 -38.03 -14.21 -26.16
C GLU A 61 -36.93 -13.59 -27.05
N GLU A 62 -35.83 -14.31 -27.25
CA GLU A 62 -34.71 -13.90 -28.11
C GLU A 62 -34.98 -14.14 -29.60
N GLU A 63 -35.78 -15.15 -29.96
CA GLU A 63 -36.23 -15.37 -31.35
C GLU A 63 -37.32 -14.38 -31.78
N LEU A 64 -37.93 -13.69 -30.81
CA LEU A 64 -39.03 -12.75 -31.02
C LEU A 64 -38.59 -11.27 -31.00
N ASP A 65 -37.29 -11.01 -30.86
CA ASP A 65 -36.65 -9.68 -30.81
C ASP A 65 -37.37 -8.67 -29.88
N LEU A 66 -37.92 -9.17 -28.76
CA LEU A 66 -38.60 -8.31 -27.80
C LEU A 66 -37.60 -7.44 -27.03
N PRO A 67 -37.86 -6.14 -26.85
CA PRO A 67 -36.98 -5.27 -26.08
C PRO A 67 -36.94 -5.76 -24.62
N LYS A 68 -35.77 -6.25 -24.20
CA LYS A 68 -35.55 -6.78 -22.84
C LYS A 68 -35.84 -5.68 -21.82
N LEU A 69 -36.82 -5.94 -20.95
CA LEU A 69 -37.21 -5.01 -19.89
C LEU A 69 -36.01 -4.72 -18.97
N ASN A 70 -35.96 -3.50 -18.42
CA ASN A 70 -34.97 -3.11 -17.40
C ASN A 70 -35.22 -3.87 -16.09
N ALA A 71 -34.85 -5.15 -16.05
CA ALA A 71 -34.98 -6.00 -14.88
C ALA A 71 -34.02 -5.53 -13.78
N ILE A 72 -34.56 -5.23 -12.60
CA ILE A 72 -33.77 -4.94 -11.41
C ILE A 72 -33.17 -6.27 -10.93
N THR A 73 -31.89 -6.50 -11.20
CA THR A 73 -31.17 -7.68 -10.70
C THR A 73 -31.15 -7.67 -9.17
N PRO A 74 -31.54 -8.76 -8.48
CA PRO A 74 -31.59 -8.79 -7.02
C PRO A 74 -30.19 -8.61 -6.42
N VAL A 75 -30.13 -7.83 -5.33
CA VAL A 75 -28.92 -7.18 -4.79
C VAL A 75 -27.82 -8.11 -4.27
N GLY A 76 -28.04 -9.43 -4.28
CA GLY A 76 -27.10 -10.45 -3.80
C GLY A 76 -26.31 -11.22 -4.87
N VAL A 77 -26.65 -11.11 -6.16
CA VAL A 77 -25.99 -11.88 -7.24
C VAL A 77 -24.77 -11.14 -7.82
N VAL A 78 -24.67 -9.82 -7.58
CA VAL A 78 -23.54 -8.99 -8.01
C VAL A 78 -22.42 -9.08 -6.98
N LYS A 79 -21.29 -9.69 -7.35
CA LYS A 79 -20.06 -9.69 -6.53
C LYS A 79 -19.71 -8.24 -6.15
N PRO A 80 -19.43 -7.92 -4.87
CA PRO A 80 -19.04 -6.57 -4.48
C PRO A 80 -17.78 -6.17 -5.25
N LYS A 81 -17.91 -5.12 -6.07
CA LYS A 81 -16.84 -4.64 -6.97
C LYS A 81 -15.65 -4.19 -6.13
N GLY A 82 -14.51 -4.88 -6.28
CA GLY A 82 -13.25 -4.55 -5.59
C GLY A 82 -12.50 -5.76 -5.03
N LYS A 83 -13.20 -6.82 -4.63
CA LYS A 83 -12.56 -8.01 -4.02
C LYS A 83 -11.95 -8.93 -5.09
N LYS A 84 -10.62 -8.93 -5.21
CA LYS A 84 -9.87 -9.86 -6.09
C LYS A 84 -9.97 -11.28 -5.52
N LYS A 85 -10.33 -12.27 -6.35
CA LYS A 85 -10.40 -13.68 -5.94
C LYS A 85 -9.04 -14.11 -5.35
N GLY A 86 -9.02 -14.55 -4.09
CA GLY A 86 -7.79 -14.93 -3.38
C GLY A 86 -7.05 -13.81 -2.64
N LYS A 87 -7.54 -12.55 -2.67
CA LYS A 87 -7.05 -11.47 -1.78
C LYS A 87 -8.20 -10.94 -0.93
N VAL A 88 -8.31 -11.47 0.28
CA VAL A 88 -9.23 -10.98 1.31
C VAL A 88 -8.50 -9.89 2.09
N PHE A 89 -8.98 -8.66 2.01
CA PHE A 89 -8.61 -7.61 2.94
C PHE A 89 -9.51 -7.70 4.17
N VAL A 90 -8.98 -7.31 5.32
CA VAL A 90 -9.77 -7.17 6.55
C VAL A 90 -10.47 -5.83 6.46
N ASP A 91 -11.75 -5.86 6.08
CA ASP A 91 -12.58 -4.66 5.94
C ASP A 91 -13.18 -4.23 7.29
N ASP A 92 -13.20 -5.13 8.28
CA ASP A 92 -13.80 -4.90 9.60
C ASP A 92 -12.83 -4.16 10.54
N GLN A 93 -13.29 -3.07 11.16
CA GLN A 93 -12.48 -2.25 12.07
C GLN A 93 -11.96 -3.06 13.27
N GLU A 94 -12.77 -3.96 13.82
CA GLU A 94 -12.43 -4.81 14.97
C GLU A 94 -11.31 -5.82 14.61
N GLY A 95 -11.39 -6.42 13.42
CA GLY A 95 -10.36 -7.32 12.92
C GLY A 95 -9.03 -6.59 12.67
N MET A 96 -9.11 -5.37 12.14
CA MET A 96 -7.93 -4.51 11.94
C MET A 96 -7.27 -4.13 13.27
N ALA A 97 -8.07 -3.72 14.27
CA ALA A 97 -7.59 -3.38 15.61
C ALA A 97 -6.93 -4.57 16.31
N THR A 98 -7.52 -5.77 16.20
CA THR A 98 -6.95 -7.01 16.78
C THR A 98 -5.59 -7.35 16.17
N ILE A 99 -5.45 -7.26 14.85
CA ILE A 99 -4.17 -7.54 14.17
C ILE A 99 -3.10 -6.52 14.57
N LEU A 100 -3.45 -5.23 14.65
CA LEU A 100 -2.54 -4.19 15.11
C LEU A 100 -2.09 -4.42 16.56
N ALA A 101 -3.01 -4.81 17.46
CA ALA A 101 -2.69 -5.13 18.84
C ALA A 101 -1.72 -6.32 18.97
N MET A 102 -1.95 -7.41 18.21
CA MET A 102 -1.05 -8.57 18.18
C MET A 102 0.35 -8.19 17.66
N VAL A 103 0.42 -7.48 16.53
CA VAL A 103 1.70 -7.05 15.94
C VAL A 103 2.43 -6.08 16.88
N ASN A 104 1.72 -5.19 17.56
CA ASN A 104 2.34 -4.32 18.56
C ASN A 104 2.93 -5.15 19.70
N ALA A 105 2.15 -6.05 20.32
CA ALA A 105 2.64 -6.89 21.41
C ALA A 105 3.88 -7.74 21.04
N GLU A 106 3.94 -8.28 19.82
CA GLU A 106 5.12 -8.99 19.31
C GLU A 106 6.36 -8.09 19.10
N LYS A 107 6.17 -6.83 18.74
CA LYS A 107 7.26 -5.89 18.38
C LYS A 107 7.65 -4.96 19.53
N GLU A 108 6.79 -4.77 20.53
CA GLU A 108 6.97 -3.81 21.60
C GLU A 108 8.28 -4.06 22.36
N GLY A 109 8.57 -5.30 22.80
CA GLY A 109 9.87 -5.62 23.43
C GLY A 109 11.11 -5.35 22.54
N GLN A 110 10.99 -5.39 21.21
CA GLN A 110 12.08 -5.02 20.29
C GLN A 110 12.19 -3.50 20.06
N ILE A 111 11.10 -2.76 20.25
CA ILE A 111 11.04 -1.29 20.11
C ILE A 111 11.46 -0.65 21.43
N GLU A 112 10.92 -1.12 22.56
CA GLU A 112 11.29 -0.73 23.92
C GLU A 112 12.79 -0.89 24.16
N SER A 113 13.37 -2.05 23.86
CA SER A 113 14.81 -2.28 24.05
C SER A 113 15.67 -1.32 23.22
N LYS A 114 15.22 -0.90 22.03
CA LYS A 114 15.89 0.14 21.22
C LYS A 114 15.70 1.53 21.83
N LEU A 115 14.51 1.87 22.31
CA LEU A 115 14.15 3.17 22.87
C LEU A 115 14.84 3.39 24.23
N GLN A 116 14.83 2.38 25.09
CA GLN A 116 15.59 2.34 26.36
C GLN A 116 17.10 2.47 26.10
N LYS A 117 17.66 1.72 25.13
CA LYS A 117 19.07 1.84 24.75
C LYS A 117 19.41 3.22 24.17
N ALA A 118 18.50 3.84 23.42
CA ALA A 118 18.66 5.21 22.93
C ALA A 118 18.72 6.22 24.10
N ARG A 119 17.79 6.12 25.06
CA ARG A 119 17.77 6.94 26.29
C ARG A 119 19.04 6.73 27.14
N GLN A 120 19.48 5.50 27.36
CA GLN A 120 20.73 5.21 28.08
C GLN A 120 21.95 5.83 27.38
N LEU A 121 22.02 5.75 26.05
CA LEU A 121 23.10 6.40 25.29
C LEU A 121 23.00 7.92 25.29
N GLU A 122 21.80 8.49 25.39
CA GLU A 122 21.58 9.93 25.57
C GLU A 122 22.01 10.40 26.96
N GLU A 123 21.59 9.71 28.02
CA GLU A 123 22.00 9.96 29.40
C GLU A 123 23.54 9.88 29.57
N ILE A 124 24.19 8.87 28.99
CA ILE A 124 25.66 8.76 28.98
C ILE A 124 26.31 9.94 28.22
N ARG A 125 25.71 10.42 27.12
CA ARG A 125 26.21 11.60 26.39
C ARG A 125 26.03 12.87 27.20
N GLU A 126 24.90 13.05 27.86
CA GLU A 126 24.65 14.19 28.76
C GLU A 126 25.59 14.20 29.95
N ALA A 127 25.77 13.08 30.64
CA ALA A 127 26.70 12.94 31.75
C ALA A 127 28.12 13.31 31.32
N LYS A 128 28.59 12.82 30.16
CA LYS A 128 29.90 13.18 29.59
C LYS A 128 30.00 14.65 29.20
N ARG A 129 28.94 15.27 28.67
CA ARG A 129 28.91 16.72 28.40
C ARG A 129 29.02 17.52 29.70
N LYS A 130 28.23 17.18 30.72
CA LYS A 130 28.23 17.82 32.05
C LYS A 130 29.58 17.68 32.75
N GLU A 131 30.23 16.50 32.70
CA GLU A 131 31.58 16.30 33.23
C GLU A 131 32.64 17.12 32.47
N ALA A 132 32.59 17.11 31.13
CA ALA A 132 33.51 17.88 30.30
C ALA A 132 33.36 19.39 30.52
N GLU A 133 32.14 19.89 30.66
CA GLU A 133 31.83 21.28 30.99
C GLU A 133 32.34 21.64 32.38
N ALA A 134 32.07 20.83 33.41
CA ALA A 134 32.62 21.05 34.76
C ALA A 134 34.16 21.07 34.75
N ARG A 135 34.81 20.18 34.00
CA ARG A 135 36.27 20.15 33.85
C ARG A 135 36.81 21.36 33.08
N GLN A 136 36.07 21.89 32.11
CA GLN A 136 36.39 23.15 31.43
C GLN A 136 36.20 24.36 32.36
N ALA A 137 35.13 24.42 33.13
CA ALA A 137 34.87 25.45 34.12
C ALA A 137 35.98 25.49 35.18
N GLN A 138 36.38 24.34 35.74
CA GLN A 138 37.51 24.25 36.66
C GLN A 138 38.83 24.76 36.05
N LYS A 139 39.11 24.46 34.77
CA LYS A 139 40.29 24.98 34.06
C LYS A 139 40.21 26.50 33.88
N LYS A 140 39.05 27.03 33.47
CA LYS A 140 38.81 28.47 33.30
C LYS A 140 38.97 29.20 34.64
N ASN A 141 38.37 28.69 35.71
CA ASN A 141 38.46 29.29 37.05
C ASN A 141 39.92 29.38 37.54
N LYS A 142 40.71 28.31 37.40
CA LYS A 142 42.15 28.33 37.73
C LYS A 142 42.94 29.33 36.88
N PHE A 143 42.56 29.53 35.62
CA PHE A 143 43.21 30.50 34.74
C PHE A 143 42.85 31.95 35.09
N GLU A 144 41.58 32.24 35.42
CA GLU A 144 41.17 33.56 35.88
C GLU A 144 41.72 33.88 37.29
N GLU A 145 41.80 32.89 38.19
CA GLU A 145 42.44 33.03 39.50
C GLU A 145 43.93 33.39 39.36
N THR A 146 44.68 32.67 38.51
CA THR A 146 46.11 32.97 38.27
C THR A 146 46.32 34.31 37.56
N LYS A 147 45.47 34.69 36.59
CA LYS A 147 45.45 36.05 36.03
C LYS A 147 45.19 37.10 37.10
N ALA A 148 44.19 36.90 37.95
CA ALA A 148 43.82 37.81 39.02
C ALA A 148 44.97 37.98 40.01
N ALA A 149 45.62 36.90 40.44
CA ALA A 149 46.80 36.92 41.30
C ALA A 149 47.96 37.73 40.67
N ILE A 150 48.24 37.55 39.37
CA ILE A 150 49.24 38.33 38.63
C ILE A 150 48.84 39.81 38.56
N ARG A 151 47.56 40.12 38.27
CA ARG A 151 47.05 41.50 38.19
C ARG A 151 47.11 42.21 39.54
N GLN A 152 46.74 41.53 40.63
CA GLN A 152 46.85 42.05 42.00
C GLN A 152 48.32 42.26 42.41
N LYS A 153 49.22 41.32 42.08
CA LYS A 153 50.66 41.47 42.34
C LYS A 153 51.25 42.66 41.57
N ARG A 154 50.80 42.92 40.32
CA ARG A 154 51.20 44.12 39.56
C ARG A 154 50.63 45.39 40.19
N LYS A 155 49.35 45.43 40.57
CA LYS A 155 48.74 46.62 41.20
C LYS A 155 49.50 47.01 42.48
N ARG A 156 49.73 46.04 43.38
CA ARG A 156 50.49 46.27 44.63
C ARG A 156 51.93 46.77 44.42
N LYS A 157 52.56 46.51 43.26
CA LYS A 157 53.90 47.01 42.94
C LYS A 157 53.90 48.38 42.24
N GLY A 158 52.74 48.86 41.81
CA GLY A 158 52.54 50.22 41.27
C GLY A 158 52.05 51.21 42.33
N ASP A 159 51.19 50.75 43.26
CA ASP A 159 50.68 51.53 44.40
C ASP A 159 51.74 51.79 45.49
N SER A 160 52.78 50.96 45.59
CA SER A 160 53.78 51.03 46.67
C SER A 160 54.84 52.13 46.46
N ASN A 161 54.48 53.25 45.81
CA ASN A 161 55.31 54.44 45.66
C ASN A 161 54.59 55.73 46.12
N GLU A 162 53.44 55.61 46.79
CA GLU A 162 52.86 56.68 47.60
C GLU A 162 52.47 56.13 48.99
N ASP A 163 52.54 57.01 49.98
CA ASP A 163 52.55 56.75 51.43
C ASP A 163 51.65 55.62 51.98
N THR A 164 52.23 54.77 52.83
CA THR A 164 52.08 54.96 54.29
C THR A 164 52.97 54.00 55.11
N LYS A 165 53.71 54.56 56.08
CA LYS A 165 54.25 53.81 57.22
C LYS A 165 53.14 53.65 58.26
N THR A 166 52.88 52.43 58.75
CA THR A 166 52.62 52.10 60.17
C THR A 166 52.37 50.60 60.36
N ASP A 167 53.05 50.04 61.36
CA ASP A 167 52.76 48.83 62.16
C ASP A 167 51.73 47.78 61.68
N THR A 168 52.18 46.52 61.59
CA THR A 168 52.11 45.64 62.78
C THR A 168 52.89 44.33 62.60
N THR A 169 53.57 43.92 63.66
CA THR A 169 54.35 42.68 63.78
C THR A 169 53.47 41.47 64.14
N ALA A 170 53.58 40.33 63.44
CA ALA A 170 53.20 39.02 63.99
C ALA A 170 53.78 37.81 63.23
N ALA A 171 54.25 36.80 63.98
CA ALA A 171 54.37 35.37 63.66
C ALA A 171 55.26 34.92 62.47
N HIS A 172 56.45 34.38 62.73
CA HIS A 172 56.75 32.95 63.04
C HIS A 172 56.81 32.05 61.79
N THR A 173 57.98 31.79 61.19
CA THR A 173 59.07 30.84 61.56
C THR A 173 58.82 29.37 61.17
N ASN A 174 59.79 28.80 60.42
CA ASN A 174 60.06 27.37 60.19
C ASN A 174 59.02 26.60 59.34
N GLY A 175 59.37 25.61 58.51
CA GLY A 175 60.67 25.04 58.13
C GLY A 175 60.49 23.90 57.10
N SER A 176 61.60 23.34 56.58
CA SER A 176 61.75 22.03 55.90
C SER A 176 60.56 21.44 55.08
N SER A 177 60.71 21.04 53.81
CA SER A 177 61.75 20.11 53.35
C SER A 177 61.73 19.96 51.81
N SER A 178 62.87 20.14 51.15
CA SER A 178 63.06 19.82 49.74
C SER A 178 63.28 18.31 49.53
N LYS A 179 62.21 17.52 49.60
CA LYS A 179 62.30 16.07 49.32
C LYS A 179 62.50 15.83 47.82
N SER A 180 63.75 15.62 47.42
CA SER A 180 64.14 15.25 46.05
C SER A 180 63.43 13.96 45.61
N LYS A 181 62.48 14.07 44.68
CA LYS A 181 61.81 12.90 44.10
C LYS A 181 62.79 12.21 43.15
N GLY A 182 63.14 10.95 43.45
CA GLY A 182 64.14 10.19 42.70
C GLY A 182 63.79 9.99 41.22
N LYS A 183 64.82 9.87 40.38
CA LYS A 183 64.68 9.58 38.94
C LYS A 183 63.90 8.27 38.73
N ARG A 184 62.77 8.35 38.02
CA ARG A 184 62.05 7.17 37.52
C ARG A 184 62.68 6.73 36.20
N LYS A 185 62.82 5.42 35.99
CA LYS A 185 63.24 4.86 34.69
C LYS A 185 62.14 5.12 33.66
N SER A 186 62.51 5.66 32.50
CA SER A 186 61.67 5.81 31.31
C SER A 186 62.10 4.80 30.26
N VAL A 187 61.15 4.23 29.52
CA VAL A 187 61.40 3.37 28.37
C VAL A 187 61.11 4.18 27.10
N SER A 188 62.06 4.22 26.17
CA SER A 188 61.88 4.78 24.83
C SER A 188 61.72 3.64 23.82
N PHE A 189 60.77 3.79 22.90
CA PHE A 189 60.71 2.96 21.70
C PHE A 189 61.58 3.60 20.61
N ALA A 190 62.21 2.76 19.79
CA ALA A 190 63.08 3.15 18.68
C ALA A 190 62.25 3.52 17.43
#